data_AF-A0A7K8TLD4-F1
#
_entry.id   AF-A0A7K8TLD4-F1
#
_cell.length_a   1.000
_cell.length_b   1.000
_cell.length_c   1.000
_cell.angle_alpha   90.00
_cell.angle_beta   90.00
_cell.angle_gamma   90.00
#
_symmetry.space_group_name_H-M   'P 1'
#
loop_
_entity.id
_entity.type
_entity.pdbx_description
1 polymer ?
#
loop_
_entity_poly.entity_id
_entity_poly.type
_entity_poly.pdbx_seq_one_letter_code
_entity_poly.pdbx_strand_id
1 'polypeptide(L)' 'EELCKIQKAWAIPDVEQRDKIRRAQKTIVKETYGAFLNRYGNVPFTKNPEQYIKYQVDQVGEMIEKLFDTSA' A
#
# COMPACT_ATOMS: atom_id res chain seq x y z
N GLU A 1 0.81 7.66 1.03
CA GLU A 1 -0.17 8.52 0.30
C GLU A 1 0.50 9.24 -0.88
N GLU A 2 1.54 10.04 -0.69
CA GLU A 2 2.23 10.78 -1.78
C GLU A 2 2.69 9.91 -2.96
N LEU A 3 3.38 8.78 -2.69
CA LEU A 3 3.82 7.87 -3.75
C LEU A 3 2.65 7.33 -4.59
N CYS A 4 1.54 6.95 -3.94
CA CYS A 4 0.36 6.48 -4.66
C CYS A 4 -0.27 7.59 -5.52
N LYS A 5 -0.25 8.85 -5.05
CA LYS A 5 -0.74 10.00 -5.84
C LYS A 5 0.09 10.21 -7.10
N ILE A 6 1.41 10.12 -7.00
CA ILE A 6 2.33 10.28 -8.13
C ILE A 6 2.20 9.09 -9.10
N GLN A 7 2.26 7.87 -8.58
CA GLN A 7 2.29 6.65 -9.39
C GLN A 7 0.97 6.29 -10.06
N LYS A 8 -0.15 6.89 -9.63
CA LYS A 8 -1.44 6.82 -10.34
C LYS A 8 -1.41 7.51 -11.71
N ALA A 9 -0.52 8.48 -11.92
CA ALA A 9 -0.37 9.15 -13.21
C ALA A 9 0.55 8.38 -14.17
N TRP A 10 1.23 7.32 -13.70
CA TRP A 10 2.08 6.49 -14.53
C TRP A 10 1.23 5.36 -15.12
N ALA A 11 1.62 4.88 -16.30
CA ALA A 11 0.95 3.76 -16.97
C ALA A 11 2.00 2.70 -17.34
N ILE A 12 1.64 1.43 -17.12
CA ILE A 12 2.39 0.29 -17.64
C ILE A 12 1.44 -0.45 -18.59
N PRO A 13 1.62 -0.31 -19.92
CA PRO A 13 0.72 -0.89 -20.92
C PRO A 13 0.72 -2.42 -20.93
N ASP A 14 1.88 -3.01 -20.67
CA ASP A 14 2.04 -4.46 -20.58
C ASP A 14 1.38 -4.97 -19.28
N VAL A 15 0.28 -5.71 -19.44
CA VAL A 15 -0.52 -6.22 -18.33
C VAL A 15 0.27 -7.20 -17.46
N GLU A 16 1.08 -8.06 -18.08
CA GLU A 16 1.83 -9.08 -17.33
C GLU A 16 2.92 -8.44 -16.47
N GLN A 17 3.65 -7.47 -17.03
CA GLN A 17 4.65 -6.69 -16.31
C GLN A 17 4.02 -5.85 -15.20
N ARG A 18 2.90 -5.16 -15.49
CA ARG A 18 2.15 -4.39 -14.51
C ARG A 18 1.74 -5.26 -13.32
N ASP A 19 1.18 -6.43 -13.58
CA ASP A 19 0.71 -7.33 -12.53
C ASP A 19 1.87 -7.99 -11.76
N LYS A 20 3.01 -8.25 -12.41
CA LYS A 20 4.24 -8.69 -11.73
C LYS A 20 4.78 -7.61 -10.78
N ILE A 21 4.85 -6.37 -11.24
CA ILE A 21 5.34 -5.23 -10.45
C ILE A 21 4.40 -4.96 -9.26
N ARG A 22 3.08 -4.90 -9.51
CA ARG A 22 2.07 -4.74 -8.45
C ARG A 22 2.18 -5.83 -7.40
N ARG A 23 2.28 -7.11 -7.81
CA ARG A 23 2.42 -8.23 -6.87
C ARG A 23 3.69 -8.12 -6.03
N ALA A 24 4.83 -7.85 -6.66
CA ALA A 24 6.10 -7.71 -5.94
C ALA A 24 6.05 -6.57 -4.91
N GLN A 25 5.55 -5.40 -5.30
CA GLN A 25 5.38 -4.27 -4.40
C GLN A 25 4.39 -4.58 -3.27
N LYS A 26 3.25 -5.21 -3.60
CA LYS A 26 2.22 -5.59 -2.62
C LYS A 26 2.80 -6.54 -1.58
N THR A 27 3.54 -7.56 -1.97
CA THR A 27 4.17 -8.51 -1.03
C THR A 27 5.12 -7.79 -0.07
N ILE A 28 6.09 -7.04 -0.60
CA ILE A 28 7.11 -6.36 0.21
C ILE A 28 6.47 -5.39 1.20
N VAL A 29 5.50 -4.58 0.74
CA VAL A 29 4.86 -3.57 1.58
C VAL A 29 3.92 -4.21 2.61
N LYS A 30 3.11 -5.21 2.23
CA LYS A 30 2.20 -5.89 3.18
C LYS A 30 2.98 -6.60 4.28
N GLU A 31 4.09 -7.26 3.96
CA GLU A 31 4.93 -7.93 4.95
C GLU A 31 5.53 -6.93 5.94
N THR A 32 6.17 -5.87 5.42
CA THR A 32 6.84 -4.87 6.25
C THR A 32 5.84 -4.09 7.12
N TYR A 33 4.72 -3.66 6.53
CA TYR A 33 3.70 -2.91 7.24
C TYR A 33 2.91 -3.79 8.22
N GLY A 34 2.62 -5.04 7.85
CA GLY A 34 1.99 -6.01 8.74
C GLY A 34 2.85 -6.30 9.97
N ALA A 35 4.17 -6.48 9.79
CA ALA A 35 5.09 -6.66 10.90
C ALA A 35 5.12 -5.42 11.82
N PHE A 36 5.12 -4.21 11.24
CA PHE A 36 5.02 -2.97 11.99
C PHE A 36 3.73 -2.89 12.82
N LEU A 37 2.57 -3.10 12.19
CA LEU A 37 1.27 -3.05 12.88
C LEU A 37 1.13 -4.13 13.95
N ASN A 38 1.60 -5.35 13.69
CA ASN A 38 1.57 -6.42 14.69
C ASN A 38 2.42 -6.06 15.93
N ARG A 39 3.58 -5.43 15.71
CA ARG A 39 4.50 -5.08 16.80
C ARG A 39 4.05 -3.85 17.59
N TYR A 40 3.50 -2.84 16.93
CA TYR A 40 3.26 -1.52 17.53
C TYR A 40 1.79 -1.12 17.60
N GLY A 41 0.89 -1.78 16.88
CA GLY A 41 -0.52 -1.40 16.78
C GLY A 41 -1.30 -1.48 18.09
N ASN A 42 -0.93 -2.41 18.98
CA ASN A 42 -1.56 -2.58 20.29
C ASN A 42 -0.77 -1.92 21.43
N VAL A 43 0.37 -1.29 21.14
CA VAL A 43 1.15 -0.59 22.16
C VAL A 43 0.41 0.72 22.51
N PRO A 44 0.13 1.01 23.78
CA PRO A 44 -0.55 2.25 24.16
C PRO A 44 0.40 3.45 24.03
N PHE A 45 0.45 4.05 22.84
CA PHE A 45 1.30 5.22 22.55
C PHE A 45 0.52 6.55 22.47
N THR A 46 -0.81 6.50 22.34
CA THR A 46 -1.68 7.67 22.21
C THR A 46 -3.10 7.33 22.68
N LYS A 47 -3.89 8.37 22.98
CA LYS A 47 -5.33 8.26 23.25
C LYS A 47 -6.16 8.16 21.96
N ASN A 48 -5.60 8.56 20.81
CA ASN A 48 -6.30 8.61 19.52
C ASN A 48 -5.54 7.80 18.43
N PRO A 49 -5.53 6.45 18.47
CA PRO A 49 -4.73 5.63 17.55
C PRO A 49 -5.08 5.84 16.08
N GLU A 50 -6.36 6.10 15.77
CA GLU A 50 -6.88 6.30 14.42
C GLU A 50 -6.27 7.51 13.70
N GLN A 51 -5.75 8.50 14.44
CA GLN A 51 -5.04 9.65 13.85
C GLN A 51 -3.69 9.25 13.24
N TYR A 52 -3.10 8.14 13.69
CA TYR A 52 -1.77 7.68 13.32
C TYR A 52 -1.82 6.41 12.46
N ILE A 53 -2.74 5.49 12.77
CA ILE A 53 -2.95 4.25 12.03
C ILE A 53 -4.19 4.42 11.16
N LYS A 54 -3.99 5.01 9.98
CA LYS A 54 -5.08 5.33 9.03
C LYS A 54 -5.51 4.14 8.16
N TYR A 55 -4.63 3.16 7.97
CA TYR A 55 -4.83 2.08 7.00
C TYR A 55 -4.56 0.72 7.62
N GLN A 56 -5.38 -0.25 7.25
CA GLN A 56 -5.13 -1.66 7.49
C GLN A 56 -4.22 -2.24 6.40
N VAL A 57 -3.58 -3.38 6.69
CA VAL A 57 -2.66 -4.06 5.76
C VAL A 57 -3.32 -4.35 4.41
N ASP A 58 -4.59 -4.74 4.42
CA ASP A 58 -5.35 -5.03 3.20
C ASP A 58 -5.65 -3.77 2.38
N GLN A 59 -6.02 -2.66 3.05
CA GLN A 59 -6.24 -1.38 2.39
C GLN A 59 -4.97 -0.87 1.70
N VAL A 60 -3.80 -1.08 2.31
CA VAL A 60 -2.51 -0.76 1.66
C VAL A 60 -2.29 -1.60 0.41
N GLY A 61 -2.65 -2.89 0.45
CA GLY A 61 -2.60 -3.77 -0.71
C GLY A 61 -3.51 -3.31 -1.85
N GLU A 62 -4.76 -2.93 -1.55
CA GLU A 62 -5.72 -2.41 -2.53
C GLU A 62 -5.25 -1.10 -3.17
N MET A 63 -4.54 -0.24 -2.43
CA MET A 63 -3.98 0.99 -3.00
C MET A 63 -2.90 0.70 -4.05
N ILE A 64 -2.09 -0.35 -3.84
CA ILE A 64 -1.05 -0.77 -4.78
C ILE A 64 -1.66 -1.38 -6.05
N GLU A 65 -2.76 -2.12 -5.93
CA GLU A 65 -3.46 -2.71 -7.07
C GLU A 65 -4.00 -1.67 -8.06
N LYS A 66 -4.25 -0.44 -7.59
CA LYS A 66 -4.76 0.70 -8.38
C LYS A 66 -3.65 1.56 -9.01
N LEU A 67 -2.39 1.14 -8.96
CA LEU A 67 -1.25 1.89 -9.53
C LEU A 67 -0.94 1.44 -10.94
N PHE A 68 -0.48 2.32 -11.82
CA PHE A 68 -0.05 1.96 -13.18
C PHE A 68 -1.17 1.58 -14.16
N ASP A 69 -2.41 1.95 -13.88
CA ASP A 69 -3.52 1.74 -14.82
C ASP A 69 -3.34 2.58 -16.10
N THR A 70 -3.83 2.05 -17.21
CA THR A 70 -3.77 2.70 -18.53
C THR A 70 -4.96 3.63 -18.79
N SER A 71 -5.91 3.71 -17.86
CA SER A 71 -7.15 4.48 -17.97
C SER A 71 -7.04 5.90 -17.41
N ALA A 72 -5.85 6.50 -17.47
CA ALA A 72 -5.66 7.90 -17.11
C ALA A 72 -6.37 8.84 -18.10
#